data_AF-A0A2G6KKI4-F1
#
_entry.id   AF-A0A2G6KKI4-F1
#
_cell.length_a   1.000
_cell.length_b   1.000
_cell.length_c   1.000
_cell.angle_alpha   90.00
_cell.angle_beta   90.00
_cell.angle_gamma   90.00
#
_symmetry.space_group_name_H-M   'P 1'
#
loop_
_entity.id
_entity.type
_entity.pdbx_description
1 polymer ?
#
loop_
_entity_poly.entity_id
_entity_poly.type
_entity_poly.pdbx_seq_one_letter_code
_entity_poly.pdbx_strand_id
1 'polypeptide(L)'
;MDKPLQRGAGVLLHISSLPSAGFTGDFGVEARHFVDYLVGSGFSVWQVLPLGPPHDELSPYATYSVHAGNTAFIDLAALVQQGLISVEREAMGRENLAQKQQVLREAAAAFFARLKHAPDSAEAMAYSAFVERGQFWLEPYCRYRVLRKAQGDRYWLDWPEDLRDCHSAAVQQACESLQDELQAERFAQFVFDQQWQALREYANERGVKLFGDMAFFVDIDSADAWANPAQFDLDDVGRPRTLTGVPPDYFAKDGQFWGNPQYRWDYMAEDGFRWWLARFASAQKQFDIVRIDHFRALQAFWEIPAGAA
;
A
#
# COMPACT_ATOMS: atom_id res chain seq x y z
N MET A 1 2.43 28.32 9.77
CA MET A 1 1.19 27.88 10.45
C MET A 1 0.19 27.58 9.36
N ASP A 2 -0.16 26.31 9.20
CA ASP A 2 -1.21 25.92 8.25
C ASP A 2 -2.53 26.59 8.64
N LYS A 3 -3.26 27.08 7.64
CA LYS A 3 -4.56 27.71 7.86
C LYS A 3 -5.52 26.64 8.43
N PRO A 4 -6.35 26.97 9.44
CA PRO A 4 -7.37 26.05 9.92
C PRO A 4 -8.26 25.60 8.75
N LEU A 5 -8.70 24.34 8.79
CA LEU A 5 -9.63 23.80 7.79
C LEU A 5 -10.84 24.75 7.69
N GLN A 6 -11.11 25.22 6.47
CA GLN A 6 -12.30 26.02 6.21
C GLN A 6 -13.54 25.14 6.33
N ARG A 7 -14.67 25.74 6.74
CA ARG A 7 -15.95 25.02 6.77
C ARG A 7 -16.25 24.48 5.39
N GLY A 8 -16.40 23.16 5.28
CA GLY A 8 -16.69 22.45 4.04
C GLY A 8 -17.41 21.14 4.34
N ALA A 9 -17.71 20.40 3.28
CA ALA A 9 -18.30 19.08 3.35
C ALA A 9 -17.53 18.13 2.42
N GLY A 10 -17.63 16.84 2.68
CA GLY A 10 -17.02 15.82 1.85
C GLY A 10 -17.83 14.54 1.80
N VAL A 11 -17.40 13.65 0.92
CA VAL A 11 -18.01 12.32 0.73
C VAL A 11 -16.97 11.26 1.00
N LEU A 12 -17.36 10.24 1.78
CA LEU A 12 -16.59 9.00 1.93
C LEU A 12 -17.04 8.02 0.84
N LEU A 13 -16.14 7.70 -0.08
CA LEU A 13 -16.34 6.69 -1.11
C LEU A 13 -14.99 6.06 -1.43
N HIS A 14 -14.79 4.78 -1.17
CA HIS A 14 -13.52 4.14 -1.49
C HIS A 14 -13.39 3.86 -2.99
N ILE A 15 -12.15 3.79 -3.50
CA ILE A 15 -11.84 3.61 -4.93
C ILE A 15 -12.50 2.35 -5.48
N SER A 16 -12.48 1.26 -4.70
CA SER A 16 -13.11 -0.01 -5.09
C SER A 16 -14.60 0.09 -5.40
N SER A 17 -15.29 1.12 -4.90
CA SER A 17 -16.73 1.34 -5.04
C SER A 17 -17.09 2.20 -6.25
N LEU A 18 -16.11 2.75 -6.97
CA LEU A 18 -16.36 3.45 -8.22
C LEU A 18 -16.93 2.49 -9.27
N PRO A 19 -17.87 2.92 -10.12
CA PRO A 19 -18.54 2.07 -11.10
C PRO A 19 -17.69 1.86 -12.36
N SER A 20 -16.39 1.55 -12.20
CA SER A 20 -15.49 1.26 -13.33
C SER A 20 -15.90 -0.04 -14.05
N ALA A 21 -15.44 -0.21 -15.28
CA ALA A 21 -15.85 -1.33 -16.15
C ALA A 21 -15.30 -2.72 -15.75
N GLY A 22 -14.33 -2.79 -14.83
CA GLY A 22 -13.69 -4.04 -14.39
C GLY A 22 -14.29 -4.63 -13.12
N PHE A 23 -13.60 -5.63 -12.57
CA PHE A 23 -13.99 -6.30 -11.31
C PHE A 23 -13.94 -5.42 -10.06
N THR A 24 -13.36 -4.21 -10.14
CA THR A 24 -13.30 -3.23 -9.05
C THR A 24 -13.15 -1.82 -9.63
N GLY A 25 -13.51 -0.80 -8.85
CA GLY A 25 -13.23 0.59 -9.21
C GLY A 25 -11.73 0.88 -9.33
N ASP A 26 -11.38 1.85 -10.18
CA ASP A 26 -9.99 2.17 -10.53
C ASP A 26 -9.76 3.69 -10.64
N PHE A 27 -8.52 4.09 -10.94
CA PHE A 27 -8.13 5.50 -11.12
C PHE A 27 -8.49 6.07 -12.50
N GLY A 28 -9.36 5.39 -13.25
CA GLY A 28 -9.73 5.75 -14.60
C GLY A 28 -10.73 6.90 -14.67
N VAL A 29 -11.52 6.90 -15.74
CA VAL A 29 -12.47 7.98 -16.05
C VAL A 29 -13.51 8.21 -14.95
N GLU A 30 -13.99 7.15 -14.30
CA GLU A 30 -15.01 7.26 -13.26
C GLU A 30 -14.51 7.95 -11.98
N ALA A 31 -13.22 7.84 -11.66
CA ALA A 31 -12.63 8.59 -10.56
C ALA A 31 -12.63 10.10 -10.85
N ARG A 32 -12.37 10.50 -12.10
CA ARG A 32 -12.43 11.92 -12.51
C ARG A 32 -13.86 12.43 -12.57
N HIS A 33 -14.79 11.63 -13.07
CA HIS A 33 -16.22 11.94 -13.01
C HIS A 33 -16.71 12.15 -11.58
N PHE A 34 -16.24 11.33 -10.64
CA PHE A 34 -16.59 11.50 -9.23
C PHE A 34 -16.04 12.81 -8.65
N VAL A 35 -14.80 13.19 -8.98
CA VAL A 35 -14.27 14.51 -8.63
C VAL A 35 -15.14 15.63 -9.20
N ASP A 36 -15.50 15.57 -10.47
CA ASP A 36 -16.33 16.60 -11.11
C ASP A 36 -17.74 16.66 -10.47
N TYR A 37 -18.30 15.51 -10.08
CA TYR A 37 -19.54 15.43 -9.31
C TYR A 37 -19.43 16.12 -7.94
N LEU A 38 -18.33 15.91 -7.21
CA LEU A 38 -18.08 16.57 -5.93
C LEU A 38 -18.04 18.10 -6.10
N VAL A 39 -17.32 18.57 -7.12
CA VAL A 39 -17.23 20.00 -7.45
C VAL A 39 -18.60 20.57 -7.79
N GLY A 40 -19.36 19.91 -8.68
CA GLY A 40 -20.71 20.33 -9.08
C GLY A 40 -21.71 20.33 -7.91
N SER A 41 -21.46 19.53 -6.88
CA SER A 41 -22.28 19.44 -5.66
C SER A 41 -21.80 20.35 -4.53
N GLY A 42 -20.68 21.08 -4.70
CA GLY A 42 -20.11 21.96 -3.70
C GLY A 42 -19.34 21.25 -2.57
N PHE A 43 -18.98 19.98 -2.75
CA PHE A 43 -18.08 19.26 -1.84
C PHE A 43 -16.62 19.64 -2.10
N SER A 44 -15.83 19.69 -1.04
CA SER A 44 -14.40 20.07 -1.10
C SER A 44 -13.46 19.00 -0.54
N VAL A 45 -14.00 17.84 -0.12
CA VAL A 45 -13.23 16.73 0.43
C VAL A 45 -13.75 15.40 -0.12
N TRP A 46 -12.84 14.53 -0.52
CA TRP A 46 -13.11 13.13 -0.84
C TRP A 46 -12.32 12.25 0.13
N GLN A 47 -13.03 11.53 1.00
CA GLN A 47 -12.42 10.56 1.90
C GLN A 47 -12.37 9.16 1.28
N VAL A 48 -11.22 8.48 1.44
CA VAL A 48 -11.02 7.08 1.07
C VAL A 48 -10.51 6.27 2.26
N LEU A 49 -10.78 4.96 2.27
CA LEU A 49 -10.13 3.99 3.16
C LEU A 49 -8.65 3.80 2.75
N PRO A 50 -7.81 3.08 3.53
CA PRO A 50 -6.42 2.85 3.16
C PRO A 50 -6.29 2.22 1.77
N LEU A 51 -5.27 2.65 1.02
CA LEU A 51 -5.04 2.23 -0.37
C LEU A 51 -4.04 1.08 -0.52
N GLY A 52 -3.61 0.48 0.59
CA GLY A 52 -2.64 -0.61 0.59
C GLY A 52 -3.19 -1.90 -0.01
N PRO A 53 -2.33 -2.79 -0.53
CA PRO A 53 -2.74 -4.09 -1.03
C PRO A 53 -3.25 -4.95 0.15
N PRO A 54 -4.55 -5.31 0.18
CA PRO A 54 -5.11 -6.04 1.30
C PRO A 54 -4.71 -7.52 1.26
N HIS A 55 -4.86 -8.20 2.40
CA HIS A 55 -4.87 -9.67 2.46
C HIS A 55 -6.11 -10.25 1.75
N ASP A 56 -6.23 -11.57 1.75
CA ASP A 56 -7.27 -12.30 1.01
C ASP A 56 -8.69 -12.04 1.56
N GLU A 57 -8.80 -11.61 2.81
CA GLU A 57 -10.04 -11.15 3.45
C GLU A 57 -10.49 -9.76 2.97
N LEU A 58 -9.66 -9.09 2.15
CA LEU A 58 -9.93 -7.83 1.47
C LEU A 58 -10.15 -6.62 2.39
N SER A 59 -9.81 -6.72 3.67
CA SER A 59 -9.84 -5.59 4.59
C SER A 59 -8.75 -4.57 4.22
N PRO A 60 -9.08 -3.29 3.95
CA PRO A 60 -8.06 -2.28 3.69
C PRO A 60 -7.24 -1.92 4.94
N TYR A 61 -7.61 -2.41 6.12
CA TYR A 61 -6.85 -2.21 7.36
C TYR A 61 -5.86 -3.34 7.66
N ALA A 62 -5.88 -4.41 6.86
CA ALA A 62 -4.93 -5.51 6.93
C ALA A 62 -4.23 -5.61 5.58
N THR A 63 -3.00 -5.08 5.49
CA THR A 63 -2.29 -4.88 4.22
C THR A 63 -0.89 -5.44 4.25
N TYR A 64 -0.43 -5.95 3.11
CA TYR A 64 0.94 -6.45 2.93
C TYR A 64 2.02 -5.35 3.04
N SER A 65 1.65 -4.07 2.92
CA SER A 65 2.52 -2.96 3.31
C SER A 65 1.70 -1.68 3.56
N VAL A 66 2.14 -0.89 4.54
CA VAL A 66 1.61 0.45 4.84
C VAL A 66 2.10 1.53 3.88
N HIS A 67 3.04 1.22 2.99
CA HIS A 67 3.60 2.15 2.01
C HIS A 67 3.13 1.88 0.58
N ALA A 68 2.96 0.61 0.22
CA ALA A 68 2.57 0.19 -1.12
C ALA A 68 1.12 0.55 -1.46
N GLY A 69 0.83 0.62 -2.75
CA GLY A 69 -0.52 0.78 -3.29
C GLY A 69 -1.14 -0.53 -3.79
N ASN A 70 -2.46 -0.63 -3.70
CA ASN A 70 -3.23 -1.73 -4.24
C ASN A 70 -3.30 -1.64 -5.78
N THR A 71 -2.55 -2.52 -6.44
CA THR A 71 -2.45 -2.56 -7.92
C THR A 71 -3.75 -2.95 -8.61
N ALA A 72 -4.75 -3.44 -7.86
CA ALA A 72 -6.10 -3.66 -8.38
C ALA A 72 -6.75 -2.36 -8.91
N PHE A 73 -6.38 -1.20 -8.36
CA PHE A 73 -6.93 0.11 -8.73
C PHE A 73 -6.27 0.76 -9.95
N ILE A 74 -5.26 0.12 -10.54
CA ILE A 74 -4.63 0.62 -11.76
C ILE A 74 -5.62 0.56 -12.92
N ASP A 75 -5.81 1.70 -13.59
CA ASP A 75 -6.53 1.81 -14.86
C ASP A 75 -5.67 1.28 -16.01
N LEU A 76 -6.16 0.23 -16.66
CA LEU A 76 -5.49 -0.40 -17.80
C LEU A 76 -5.69 0.37 -19.11
N ALA A 77 -6.75 1.20 -19.23
CA ALA A 77 -6.98 2.01 -20.42
C ALA A 77 -5.84 3.02 -20.61
N ALA A 78 -5.33 3.60 -19.52
CA ALA A 78 -4.16 4.46 -19.55
C ALA A 78 -2.90 3.74 -20.10
N LEU A 79 -2.73 2.44 -19.81
CA LEU A 79 -1.60 1.65 -20.33
C LEU A 79 -1.73 1.34 -21.82
N VAL A 80 -2.97 1.20 -22.32
CA VAL A 80 -3.24 1.12 -23.77
C VAL A 80 -2.88 2.42 -24.46
N GLN A 81 -3.27 3.57 -23.90
CA GLN A 81 -2.94 4.89 -24.46
C GLN A 81 -1.42 5.13 -24.51
N GLN A 82 -0.66 4.58 -23.55
CA GLN A 82 0.80 4.61 -23.53
C GLN A 82 1.46 3.57 -24.46
N GLY A 83 0.67 2.75 -25.15
CA GLY A 83 1.14 1.68 -26.03
C GLY A 83 1.94 0.59 -25.31
N LEU A 84 1.65 0.35 -24.02
CA LEU A 84 2.32 -0.69 -23.23
C LEU A 84 1.60 -2.04 -23.32
N ILE A 85 0.28 -2.01 -23.57
CA ILE A 85 -0.57 -3.19 -23.77
C ILE A 85 -1.57 -2.93 -24.89
N SER A 86 -2.19 -3.98 -25.42
CA SER A 86 -3.26 -3.88 -26.41
C SER A 86 -4.66 -3.80 -25.75
N VAL A 87 -5.67 -3.44 -26.54
CA VAL A 87 -7.08 -3.39 -26.10
C VAL A 87 -7.58 -4.77 -25.68
N GLU A 88 -7.14 -5.83 -26.34
CA GLU A 88 -7.48 -7.21 -25.95
C GLU A 88 -6.92 -7.56 -24.58
N ARG A 89 -5.71 -7.09 -24.27
CA ARG A 89 -5.10 -7.28 -22.94
C ARG A 89 -5.78 -6.45 -21.86
N GLU A 90 -6.19 -5.23 -22.18
CA GLU A 90 -7.02 -4.42 -21.28
C GLU A 90 -8.32 -5.15 -20.91
N ALA A 91 -9.03 -5.71 -21.89
CA ALA A 91 -10.27 -6.47 -21.66
C ALA A 91 -10.02 -7.69 -20.76
N MET A 92 -8.96 -8.47 -21.02
CA MET A 92 -8.58 -9.61 -20.19
C MET A 92 -8.26 -9.19 -18.74
N GLY A 93 -7.50 -8.11 -18.55
CA GLY A 93 -7.12 -7.61 -17.23
C GLY A 93 -8.27 -7.03 -16.41
N ARG A 94 -9.46 -6.82 -17.01
CA ARG A 94 -10.68 -6.39 -16.32
C ARG A 94 -11.47 -7.53 -15.69
N GLU A 95 -11.16 -8.78 -16.01
CA GLU A 95 -11.93 -9.94 -15.54
C GLU A 95 -11.73 -10.22 -14.05
N ASN A 96 -10.49 -10.20 -13.58
CA ASN A 96 -10.13 -10.47 -12.18
C ASN A 96 -8.70 -10.01 -11.87
N LEU A 97 -8.32 -10.07 -10.58
CA LEU A 97 -7.01 -9.64 -10.12
C LEU A 97 -5.85 -10.45 -10.72
N ALA A 98 -6.01 -11.77 -10.91
CA ALA A 98 -4.96 -12.60 -11.47
C ALA A 98 -4.64 -12.22 -12.93
N GLN A 99 -5.68 -12.00 -13.74
CA GLN A 99 -5.52 -11.51 -15.11
C GLN A 99 -4.91 -10.10 -15.13
N LYS A 100 -5.35 -9.21 -14.22
CA LYS A 100 -4.74 -7.87 -14.11
C LYS A 100 -3.24 -7.94 -13.81
N GLN A 101 -2.82 -8.79 -12.87
CA GLN A 101 -1.41 -8.99 -12.54
C GLN A 101 -0.60 -9.51 -13.74
N GLN A 102 -1.17 -10.45 -14.51
CA GLN A 102 -0.53 -10.95 -15.74
C GLN A 102 -0.35 -9.83 -16.78
N VAL A 103 -1.38 -9.00 -17.00
CA VAL A 103 -1.31 -7.86 -17.92
C VAL A 103 -0.27 -6.83 -17.47
N LEU A 104 -0.18 -6.55 -16.16
CA LEU A 104 0.83 -5.65 -15.61
C LEU A 104 2.25 -6.18 -15.78
N ARG A 105 2.46 -7.51 -15.71
CA ARG A 105 3.76 -8.15 -16.02
C ARG A 105 4.14 -7.94 -17.48
N GLU A 106 3.20 -8.10 -18.41
CA GLU A 106 3.43 -7.85 -19.84
C GLU A 106 3.73 -6.37 -20.11
N ALA A 107 2.97 -5.47 -19.48
CA ALA A 107 3.21 -4.02 -19.54
C ALA A 107 4.60 -3.65 -19.01
N ALA A 108 5.05 -4.27 -17.90
CA ALA A 108 6.38 -4.05 -17.34
C ALA A 108 7.47 -4.46 -18.33
N ALA A 109 7.34 -5.62 -18.98
CA ALA A 109 8.30 -6.07 -19.98
C ALA A 109 8.41 -5.07 -21.16
N ALA A 110 7.26 -4.59 -21.66
CA ALA A 110 7.22 -3.58 -22.72
C ALA A 110 7.84 -2.24 -22.26
N PHE A 111 7.55 -1.82 -21.03
CA PHE A 111 8.08 -0.61 -20.42
C PHE A 111 9.61 -0.66 -20.31
N PHE A 112 10.17 -1.70 -19.70
CA PHE A 112 11.62 -1.82 -19.53
C PHE A 112 12.35 -2.05 -20.86
N ALA A 113 11.74 -2.72 -21.84
CA ALA A 113 12.29 -2.79 -23.19
C ALA A 113 12.39 -1.38 -23.82
N ARG A 114 11.36 -0.55 -23.66
CA ARG A 114 11.36 0.85 -24.13
C ARG A 114 12.44 1.68 -23.43
N LEU A 115 12.59 1.55 -22.10
CA LEU A 115 13.61 2.28 -21.35
C LEU A 115 15.04 1.91 -21.78
N LYS A 116 15.29 0.63 -22.12
CA LYS A 116 16.61 0.22 -22.66
C LYS A 116 16.99 0.95 -23.95
N HIS A 117 16.00 1.30 -24.78
CA HIS A 117 16.22 2.05 -26.03
C HIS A 117 16.23 3.57 -25.84
N ALA A 118 15.70 4.08 -24.73
CA ALA A 118 15.61 5.50 -24.42
C ALA A 118 15.92 5.78 -22.93
N PRO A 119 17.17 5.57 -22.48
CA PRO A 119 17.53 5.66 -21.06
C PRO A 119 17.42 7.08 -20.49
N ASP A 120 17.47 8.10 -21.35
CA ASP A 120 17.35 9.52 -20.97
C ASP A 120 15.94 10.09 -21.23
N SER A 121 14.96 9.23 -21.48
CA SER A 121 13.56 9.63 -21.65
C SER A 121 12.96 10.21 -20.36
N ALA A 122 11.91 11.02 -20.49
CA ALA A 122 11.16 11.53 -19.34
C ALA A 122 10.58 10.37 -18.50
N GLU A 123 10.17 9.28 -19.14
CA GLU A 123 9.70 8.06 -18.48
C GLU A 123 10.80 7.38 -17.66
N ALA A 124 12.02 7.27 -18.18
CA ALA A 124 13.16 6.72 -17.45
C ALA A 124 13.51 7.57 -16.22
N MET A 125 13.51 8.90 -16.38
CA MET A 125 13.74 9.84 -15.28
C MET A 125 12.64 9.75 -14.21
N ALA A 126 11.37 9.68 -14.62
CA ALA A 126 10.24 9.55 -13.70
C ALA A 126 10.30 8.25 -12.91
N TYR A 127 10.63 7.13 -13.56
CA TYR A 127 10.81 5.84 -12.91
C TYR A 127 11.98 5.84 -11.92
N SER A 128 13.14 6.37 -12.33
CA SER A 128 14.31 6.49 -11.45
C SER A 128 13.99 7.32 -10.20
N ALA A 129 13.33 8.48 -10.39
CA ALA A 129 12.91 9.33 -9.28
C ALA A 129 11.91 8.63 -8.36
N PHE A 130 11.01 7.80 -8.89
CA PHE A 130 10.09 6.99 -8.08
C PHE A 130 10.85 5.97 -7.23
N VAL A 131 11.79 5.22 -7.83
CA VAL A 131 12.61 4.23 -7.12
C VAL A 131 13.42 4.90 -6.01
N GLU A 132 14.06 6.03 -6.29
CA GLU A 132 14.81 6.80 -5.29
C GLU A 132 13.92 7.26 -4.13
N ARG A 133 12.74 7.83 -4.43
CA ARG A 133 11.75 8.24 -3.42
C ARG A 133 11.22 7.06 -2.59
N GLY A 134 11.22 5.85 -3.16
CA GLY A 134 10.73 4.62 -2.57
C GLY A 134 11.80 3.77 -1.89
N GLN A 135 13.07 4.17 -1.89
CA GLN A 135 14.21 3.32 -1.51
C GLN A 135 14.07 2.59 -0.17
N PHE A 136 13.37 3.20 0.79
CA PHE A 136 13.26 2.64 2.15
C PHE A 136 12.17 1.56 2.28
N TRP A 137 11.24 1.45 1.31
CA TRP A 137 10.11 0.51 1.40
C TRP A 137 9.92 -0.34 0.13
N LEU A 138 10.23 0.19 -1.06
CA LEU A 138 9.90 -0.43 -2.34
C LEU A 138 10.64 -1.76 -2.53
N GLU A 139 11.95 -1.79 -2.27
CA GLU A 139 12.75 -3.01 -2.40
C GLU A 139 12.32 -4.10 -1.40
N PRO A 140 12.19 -3.82 -0.09
CA PRO A 140 11.62 -4.79 0.84
C PRO A 140 10.24 -5.29 0.43
N TYR A 141 9.34 -4.39 0.00
CA TYR A 141 8.00 -4.76 -0.44
C TYR A 141 8.04 -5.69 -1.66
N CYS A 142 8.77 -5.34 -2.72
CA CYS A 142 8.86 -6.17 -3.92
C CYS A 142 9.45 -7.54 -3.61
N ARG A 143 10.53 -7.61 -2.81
CA ARG A 143 11.12 -8.89 -2.41
C ARG A 143 10.14 -9.73 -1.61
N TYR A 144 9.49 -9.14 -0.61
CA TYR A 144 8.47 -9.80 0.19
C TYR A 144 7.36 -10.39 -0.68
N ARG A 145 6.78 -9.59 -1.59
CA ARG A 145 5.68 -10.05 -2.46
C ARG A 145 6.06 -11.19 -3.39
N VAL A 146 7.24 -11.12 -4.01
CA VAL A 146 7.67 -12.17 -4.94
C VAL A 146 8.10 -13.43 -4.20
N LEU A 147 8.81 -13.30 -3.09
CA LEU A 147 9.16 -14.44 -2.24
C LEU A 147 7.91 -15.10 -1.66
N ARG A 148 6.93 -14.32 -1.21
CA ARG A 148 5.65 -14.84 -0.74
C ARG A 148 4.99 -15.75 -1.77
N LYS A 149 4.88 -15.30 -3.02
CA LYS A 149 4.37 -16.11 -4.13
C LYS A 149 5.23 -17.37 -4.36
N ALA A 150 6.56 -17.23 -4.37
CA ALA A 150 7.48 -18.36 -4.53
C ALA A 150 7.41 -19.39 -3.38
N GLN A 151 7.00 -18.94 -2.19
CA GLN A 151 6.78 -19.76 -1.01
C GLN A 151 5.34 -20.29 -0.89
N GLY A 152 4.51 -20.12 -1.93
CA GLY A 152 3.13 -20.62 -1.96
C GLY A 152 2.18 -19.83 -1.08
N ASP A 153 2.35 -18.51 -1.02
CA ASP A 153 1.51 -17.57 -0.23
C ASP A 153 1.44 -17.92 1.26
N ARG A 154 2.52 -18.51 1.80
CA ARG A 154 2.71 -18.75 3.25
C ARG A 154 3.21 -17.51 3.97
N TYR A 155 2.81 -17.36 5.23
CA TYR A 155 3.29 -16.27 6.09
C TYR A 155 4.81 -16.30 6.19
N TRP A 156 5.46 -15.14 6.25
CA TRP A 156 6.94 -15.13 6.26
C TRP A 156 7.53 -15.85 7.49
N LEU A 157 6.79 -15.93 8.59
CA LEU A 157 7.17 -16.73 9.77
C LEU A 157 7.23 -18.24 9.49
N ASP A 158 6.58 -18.71 8.43
CA ASP A 158 6.60 -20.11 7.98
C ASP A 158 7.59 -20.36 6.85
N TRP A 159 8.32 -19.33 6.41
CA TRP A 159 9.40 -19.50 5.44
C TRP A 159 10.60 -20.21 6.07
N PRO A 160 11.49 -20.78 5.23
CA PRO A 160 12.84 -21.15 5.64
C PRO A 160 13.50 -20.05 6.48
N GLU A 161 14.20 -20.43 7.55
CA GLU A 161 14.76 -19.50 8.54
C GLU A 161 15.67 -18.44 7.91
N ASP A 162 16.46 -18.84 6.91
CA ASP A 162 17.34 -17.98 6.15
C ASP A 162 16.60 -16.94 5.30
N LEU A 163 15.32 -17.14 4.98
CA LEU A 163 14.48 -16.17 4.27
C LEU A 163 13.69 -15.24 5.19
N ARG A 164 13.70 -15.47 6.52
CA ARG A 164 12.98 -14.64 7.49
C ARG A 164 13.68 -13.31 7.76
N ASP A 165 14.99 -13.26 7.59
CA ASP A 165 15.75 -12.02 7.61
C ASP A 165 15.78 -11.41 6.20
N CYS A 166 15.07 -10.29 6.03
CA CYS A 166 15.01 -9.52 4.79
C CYS A 166 16.40 -9.14 4.22
N HIS A 167 17.42 -9.05 5.07
CA HIS A 167 18.76 -8.64 4.68
C HIS A 167 19.73 -9.81 4.46
N SER A 168 19.27 -11.05 4.60
CA SER A 168 20.11 -12.23 4.47
C SER A 168 20.65 -12.43 3.06
N ALA A 169 21.77 -13.16 2.94
CA ALA A 169 22.29 -13.59 1.65
C ALA A 169 21.33 -14.55 0.91
N ALA A 170 20.55 -15.34 1.65
CA ALA A 170 19.58 -16.26 1.07
C ALA A 170 18.44 -15.52 0.37
N VAL A 171 17.95 -14.40 0.94
CA VAL A 171 16.97 -13.52 0.28
C VAL A 171 17.56 -12.96 -1.02
N GLN A 172 18.80 -12.49 -0.99
CA GLN A 172 19.46 -11.95 -2.19
C GLN A 172 19.58 -13.01 -3.29
N GLN A 173 20.07 -14.20 -2.94
CA GLN A 173 20.22 -15.32 -3.87
C GLN A 173 18.87 -15.78 -4.43
N ALA A 174 17.84 -15.91 -3.59
CA ALA A 174 16.50 -16.28 -4.03
C ALA A 174 15.95 -15.25 -5.03
N CYS A 175 16.23 -13.96 -4.82
CA CYS A 175 15.82 -12.90 -5.72
C CYS A 175 16.57 -12.87 -7.07
N GLU A 176 17.72 -13.53 -7.23
CA GLU A 176 18.47 -13.55 -8.50
C GLU A 176 17.68 -14.21 -9.64
N SER A 177 16.92 -15.25 -9.34
CA SER A 177 16.08 -15.96 -10.33
C SER A 177 14.70 -15.32 -10.54
N LEU A 178 14.38 -14.27 -9.78
CA LEU A 178 13.05 -13.64 -9.72
C LEU A 178 13.06 -12.20 -10.25
N GLN A 179 14.04 -11.84 -11.07
CA GLN A 179 14.24 -10.45 -11.52
C GLN A 179 13.08 -9.92 -12.35
N ASP A 180 12.46 -10.75 -13.19
CA ASP A 180 11.31 -10.34 -14.01
C ASP A 180 10.09 -10.05 -13.14
N GLU A 181 9.84 -10.89 -12.13
CA GLU A 181 8.77 -10.69 -11.15
C GLU A 181 9.01 -9.43 -10.31
N LEU A 182 10.24 -9.21 -9.86
CA LEU A 182 10.61 -8.02 -9.10
C LEU A 182 10.47 -6.76 -9.96
N GLN A 183 10.83 -6.81 -11.24
CA GLN A 183 10.60 -5.71 -12.18
C GLN A 183 9.11 -5.43 -12.37
N ALA A 184 8.29 -6.47 -12.51
CA ALA A 184 6.84 -6.32 -12.64
C ALA A 184 6.21 -5.69 -11.38
N GLU A 185 6.61 -6.11 -10.18
CA GLU A 185 6.11 -5.51 -8.92
C GLU A 185 6.54 -4.04 -8.79
N ARG A 186 7.80 -3.69 -9.10
CA ARG A 186 8.26 -2.29 -9.11
C ARG A 186 7.48 -1.43 -10.09
N PHE A 187 7.29 -1.94 -11.31
CA PHE A 187 6.54 -1.25 -12.36
C PHE A 187 5.09 -1.03 -11.94
N ALA A 188 4.44 -2.03 -11.35
CA ALA A 188 3.05 -1.90 -10.90
C ALA A 188 2.92 -0.81 -9.81
N GLN A 189 3.84 -0.75 -8.85
CA GLN A 189 3.86 0.31 -7.84
C GLN A 189 4.15 1.69 -8.44
N PHE A 190 5.02 1.78 -9.45
CA PHE A 190 5.28 3.01 -10.18
C PHE A 190 4.04 3.52 -10.91
N VAL A 191 3.33 2.64 -11.63
CA VAL A 191 2.08 2.99 -12.33
C VAL A 191 1.00 3.41 -11.32
N PHE A 192 0.88 2.70 -10.19
CA PHE A 192 -0.01 3.09 -9.12
C PHE A 192 0.29 4.53 -8.62
N ASP A 193 1.55 4.84 -8.31
CA ASP A 193 1.96 6.19 -7.86
C ASP A 193 1.59 7.24 -8.90
N GLN A 194 1.94 7.02 -10.17
CA GLN A 194 1.64 7.96 -11.24
C GLN A 194 0.13 8.23 -11.39
N GLN A 195 -0.69 7.19 -11.44
CA GLN A 195 -2.12 7.34 -11.63
C GLN A 195 -2.78 7.99 -10.41
N TRP A 196 -2.36 7.61 -9.20
CA TRP A 196 -2.87 8.21 -7.96
C TRP A 196 -2.49 9.69 -7.85
N GLN A 197 -1.23 10.06 -8.12
CA GLN A 197 -0.82 11.47 -8.12
C GLN A 197 -1.57 12.28 -9.18
N ALA A 198 -1.77 11.74 -10.38
CA ALA A 198 -2.54 12.43 -11.43
C ALA A 198 -4.02 12.63 -11.06
N LEU A 199 -4.63 11.72 -10.29
CA LEU A 199 -5.97 11.91 -9.75
C LEU A 199 -5.99 12.95 -8.63
N ARG A 200 -4.99 12.91 -7.74
CA ARG A 200 -4.82 13.88 -6.66
C ARG A 200 -4.61 15.29 -7.18
N GLU A 201 -3.77 15.47 -8.19
CA GLU A 201 -3.55 16.76 -8.86
C GLU A 201 -4.87 17.27 -9.46
N TYR A 202 -5.58 16.41 -10.20
CA TYR A 202 -6.88 16.75 -10.81
C TYR A 202 -7.92 17.22 -9.78
N ALA A 203 -8.00 16.53 -8.64
CA ALA A 203 -8.88 16.91 -7.53
C ALA A 203 -8.46 18.24 -6.89
N ASN A 204 -7.16 18.39 -6.61
CA ASN A 204 -6.61 19.59 -5.97
C ASN A 204 -6.78 20.85 -6.81
N GLU A 205 -6.56 20.77 -8.12
CA GLU A 205 -6.77 21.89 -9.07
C GLU A 205 -8.23 22.37 -9.07
N ARG A 206 -9.17 21.51 -8.71
CA ARG A 206 -10.60 21.80 -8.62
C ARG A 206 -11.08 22.09 -7.19
N GLY A 207 -10.15 22.20 -6.24
CA GLY A 207 -10.46 22.52 -4.84
C GLY A 207 -11.00 21.35 -4.02
N VAL A 208 -10.85 20.10 -4.49
CA VAL A 208 -11.20 18.89 -3.74
C VAL A 208 -9.94 18.31 -3.09
N LYS A 209 -9.94 18.19 -1.77
CA LYS A 209 -8.86 17.57 -0.99
C LYS A 209 -9.08 16.07 -0.82
N LEU A 210 -8.03 15.29 -0.99
CA LEU A 210 -8.06 13.86 -0.71
C LEU A 210 -7.76 13.60 0.77
N PHE A 211 -8.71 12.95 1.44
CA PHE A 211 -8.64 12.59 2.84
C PHE A 211 -8.42 11.08 2.96
N GLY A 212 -7.18 10.69 3.22
CA GLY A 212 -6.80 9.30 3.40
C GLY A 212 -6.97 8.81 4.83
N ASP A 213 -6.62 7.55 5.00
CA ASP A 213 -6.80 6.82 6.24
C ASP A 213 -5.62 5.87 6.43
N MET A 214 -5.12 5.82 7.66
CA MET A 214 -3.96 5.04 8.04
C MET A 214 -4.36 4.16 9.23
N ALA A 215 -4.41 2.84 8.99
CA ALA A 215 -4.58 1.85 10.05
C ALA A 215 -3.55 2.08 11.15
N PHE A 216 -3.90 1.96 12.43
CA PHE A 216 -2.90 2.23 13.47
C PHE A 216 -1.80 1.18 13.46
N PHE A 217 -2.19 -0.08 13.59
CA PHE A 217 -1.31 -1.24 13.64
C PHE A 217 -1.04 -1.80 12.25
N VAL A 218 0.01 -2.62 12.15
CA VAL A 218 0.41 -3.30 10.91
C VAL A 218 0.22 -4.81 11.10
N ASP A 219 -0.15 -5.52 10.05
CA ASP A 219 -0.19 -6.97 10.09
C ASP A 219 1.21 -7.57 10.28
N ILE A 220 1.30 -8.70 11.00
CA ILE A 220 2.57 -9.42 11.13
C ILE A 220 2.99 -9.98 9.77
N ASP A 221 2.06 -10.45 8.94
CA ASP A 221 2.36 -10.93 7.59
C ASP A 221 2.47 -9.77 6.59
N SER A 222 3.40 -8.85 6.84
CA SER A 222 3.64 -7.69 6.00
C SER A 222 5.12 -7.53 5.68
N ALA A 223 5.41 -6.85 4.57
CA ALA A 223 6.78 -6.45 4.24
C ALA A 223 7.35 -5.50 5.30
N ASP A 224 6.51 -4.73 5.99
CA ASP A 224 6.95 -3.76 6.98
C ASP A 224 7.47 -4.47 8.24
N ALA A 225 6.75 -5.49 8.73
CA ALA A 225 7.16 -6.31 9.87
C ALA A 225 8.36 -7.21 9.51
N TRP A 226 8.35 -7.83 8.33
CA TRP A 226 9.45 -8.67 7.84
C TRP A 226 10.77 -7.89 7.69
N ALA A 227 10.71 -6.66 7.18
CA ALA A 227 11.90 -5.84 6.95
C ALA A 227 12.34 -5.01 8.17
N ASN A 228 11.45 -4.81 9.14
CA ASN A 228 11.74 -3.98 10.32
C ASN A 228 11.36 -4.67 11.64
N PRO A 229 11.78 -5.92 11.89
CA PRO A 229 11.30 -6.69 13.04
C PRO A 229 11.59 -6.01 14.39
N ALA A 230 12.69 -5.24 14.49
CA ALA A 230 13.06 -4.50 15.70
C ALA A 230 12.04 -3.41 16.11
N GLN A 231 11.17 -2.96 15.19
CA GLN A 231 10.12 -1.98 15.46
C GLN A 231 8.91 -2.60 16.18
N PHE A 232 8.83 -3.93 16.25
CA PHE A 232 7.68 -4.67 16.76
C PHE A 232 8.08 -5.54 17.95
N ASP A 233 7.11 -5.83 18.83
CA ASP A 233 7.32 -6.65 20.02
C ASP A 233 7.33 -8.14 19.66
N LEU A 234 8.47 -8.58 19.12
CA LEU A 234 8.69 -9.94 18.62
C LEU A 234 9.67 -10.73 19.48
N ASP A 235 9.55 -12.05 19.44
CA ASP A 235 10.53 -12.99 19.98
C ASP A 235 11.70 -13.24 19.03
N ASP A 236 12.66 -14.05 19.47
CA ASP A 236 13.91 -14.29 18.74
C ASP A 236 13.69 -15.03 17.40
N VAL A 237 12.50 -15.61 17.20
CA VAL A 237 12.11 -16.27 15.93
C VAL A 237 11.08 -15.47 15.14
N GLY A 238 10.82 -14.22 15.54
CA GLY A 238 9.97 -13.24 14.85
C GLY A 238 8.48 -13.29 15.23
N ARG A 239 8.07 -14.11 16.20
CA ARG A 239 6.66 -14.21 16.59
C ARG A 239 6.28 -13.11 17.58
N PRO A 240 5.07 -12.54 17.51
CA PRO A 240 4.64 -11.52 18.46
C PRO A 240 4.65 -12.04 19.90
N ARG A 241 5.22 -11.28 20.84
CA ARG A 241 5.13 -11.55 22.29
C ARG A 241 3.80 -11.04 22.84
N THR A 242 3.36 -9.89 22.34
CA THR A 242 2.06 -9.29 22.65
C THR A 242 1.33 -8.91 21.36
N LEU A 243 0.00 -8.93 21.47
CA LEU A 243 -0.93 -8.72 20.37
C LEU A 243 -1.88 -7.58 20.70
N THR A 244 -2.45 -6.99 19.65
CA THR A 244 -3.35 -5.85 19.75
C THR A 244 -4.80 -6.26 19.95
N GLY A 245 -5.54 -5.36 20.57
CA GLY A 245 -6.97 -5.48 20.78
C GLY A 245 -7.51 -4.28 21.54
N VAL A 246 -8.73 -4.42 22.05
CA VAL A 246 -9.33 -3.51 23.02
C VAL A 246 -9.94 -4.29 24.17
N PRO A 247 -9.90 -3.76 25.40
CA PRO A 247 -10.47 -4.45 26.55
C PRO A 247 -12.00 -4.55 26.42
N PRO A 248 -12.63 -5.44 27.21
CA PRO A 248 -14.05 -5.37 27.51
C PRO A 248 -14.53 -3.96 27.84
N ASP A 249 -15.67 -3.58 27.27
CA ASP A 249 -16.37 -2.36 27.61
C ASP A 249 -17.89 -2.58 27.66
N TYR A 250 -18.63 -1.49 27.88
CA TYR A 250 -20.09 -1.53 27.99
C TYR A 250 -20.81 -1.78 26.64
N PHE A 251 -20.11 -1.71 25.51
CA PHE A 251 -20.61 -2.07 24.18
C PHE A 251 -20.20 -3.51 23.77
N ALA A 252 -19.03 -3.98 24.21
CA ALA A 252 -18.47 -5.29 23.87
C ALA A 252 -17.94 -5.99 25.13
N LYS A 253 -18.73 -6.93 25.66
CA LYS A 253 -18.44 -7.64 26.92
C LYS A 253 -17.11 -8.39 26.92
N ASP A 254 -16.68 -8.92 25.78
CA ASP A 254 -15.45 -9.71 25.66
C ASP A 254 -14.28 -8.90 25.09
N GLY A 255 -14.49 -7.60 24.83
CA GLY A 255 -13.54 -6.76 24.12
C GLY A 255 -13.40 -7.17 22.65
N GLN A 256 -12.25 -6.88 22.06
CA GLN A 256 -11.92 -7.32 20.71
C GLN A 256 -10.45 -7.73 20.64
N PHE A 257 -10.20 -8.85 19.97
CA PHE A 257 -8.87 -9.31 19.63
C PHE A 257 -8.62 -9.00 18.15
N TRP A 258 -7.56 -8.25 17.86
CA TRP A 258 -7.20 -7.86 16.49
C TRP A 258 -6.01 -8.64 15.95
N GLY A 259 -5.08 -9.04 16.82
CA GLY A 259 -4.01 -9.99 16.47
C GLY A 259 -2.81 -9.39 15.72
N ASN A 260 -2.71 -8.06 15.62
CA ASN A 260 -1.50 -7.41 15.12
C ASN A 260 -0.40 -7.43 16.19
N PRO A 261 0.89 -7.40 15.82
CA PRO A 261 1.98 -7.18 16.76
C PRO A 261 1.91 -5.76 17.36
N GLN A 262 2.32 -5.64 18.62
CA GLN A 262 2.54 -4.34 19.24
C GLN A 262 3.83 -3.69 18.71
N TYR A 263 3.90 -2.36 18.83
CA TYR A 263 5.13 -1.60 18.56
C TYR A 263 6.07 -1.61 19.76
N ARG A 264 7.39 -1.69 19.49
CA ARG A 264 8.43 -1.42 20.48
C ARG A 264 8.66 0.08 20.63
N TRP A 265 7.75 0.76 21.32
CA TRP A 265 7.77 2.22 21.48
C TRP A 265 9.05 2.73 22.16
N ASP A 266 9.65 1.94 23.04
CA ASP A 266 10.96 2.19 23.64
C ASP A 266 12.06 2.27 22.57
N TYR A 267 12.15 1.25 21.71
CA TYR A 267 13.11 1.21 20.61
C TYR A 267 12.86 2.33 19.60
N MET A 268 11.59 2.58 19.25
CA MET A 268 11.22 3.68 18.37
C MET A 268 11.62 5.04 18.96
N ALA A 269 11.48 5.25 20.26
CA ALA A 269 11.92 6.50 20.88
C ALA A 269 13.45 6.65 20.81
N GLU A 270 14.19 5.58 21.04
CA GLU A 270 15.66 5.56 20.93
C GLU A 270 16.15 5.82 19.50
N ASP A 271 15.45 5.28 18.50
CA ASP A 271 15.82 5.41 17.09
C ASP A 271 15.32 6.71 16.43
N GLY A 272 14.59 7.55 17.17
CA GLY A 272 14.06 8.83 16.71
C GLY A 272 12.77 8.71 15.89
N PHE A 273 11.99 7.66 16.13
CA PHE A 273 10.72 7.34 15.47
C PHE A 273 10.83 7.24 13.94
N ARG A 274 11.99 6.80 13.43
CA ARG A 274 12.28 6.85 11.98
C ARG A 274 11.25 6.11 11.14
N TRP A 275 10.81 4.94 11.62
CA TRP A 275 9.80 4.15 10.93
C TRP A 275 8.45 4.88 10.82
N TRP A 276 7.96 5.48 11.91
CA TRP A 276 6.74 6.28 11.91
C TRP A 276 6.86 7.55 11.06
N LEU A 277 8.00 8.24 11.11
CA LEU A 277 8.25 9.42 10.27
C LEU A 277 8.24 9.06 8.79
N ALA A 278 8.83 7.93 8.40
CA ALA A 278 8.80 7.43 7.02
C ALA A 278 7.36 7.08 6.60
N ARG A 279 6.57 6.48 7.49
CA ARG A 279 5.14 6.20 7.27
C ARG A 279 4.31 7.48 7.06
N PHE A 280 4.51 8.50 7.90
CA PHE A 280 3.87 9.80 7.69
C PHE A 280 4.29 10.45 6.38
N ALA A 281 5.56 10.33 5.99
CA ALA A 281 6.04 10.84 4.71
C ALA A 281 5.37 10.14 3.52
N SER A 282 5.11 8.83 3.58
CA SER A 282 4.31 8.12 2.58
C SER A 282 2.87 8.64 2.54
N ALA A 283 2.21 8.76 3.70
CA ALA A 283 0.83 9.21 3.77
C ALA A 283 0.65 10.66 3.25
N GLN A 284 1.58 11.56 3.56
CA GLN A 284 1.56 12.96 3.06
C GLN A 284 1.78 13.06 1.54
N LYS A 285 2.47 12.10 0.93
CA LYS A 285 2.57 12.04 -0.54
C LYS A 285 1.25 11.60 -1.16
N GLN A 286 0.51 10.72 -0.49
CA GLN A 286 -0.73 10.17 -1.01
C GLN A 286 -1.94 11.08 -0.75
N PHE A 287 -1.97 11.82 0.35
CA PHE A 287 -3.16 12.52 0.80
C PHE A 287 -2.90 13.95 1.27
N ASP A 288 -3.92 14.79 1.17
CA ASP A 288 -3.88 16.15 1.70
C ASP A 288 -4.25 16.20 3.19
N ILE A 289 -5.08 15.25 3.63
CA ILE A 289 -5.50 15.04 5.02
C ILE A 289 -5.37 13.55 5.31
N VAL A 290 -4.93 13.17 6.51
CA VAL A 290 -4.77 11.76 6.89
C VAL A 290 -5.48 11.51 8.22
N ARG A 291 -6.38 10.53 8.23
CA ARG A 291 -6.98 10.01 9.45
C ARG A 291 -6.02 8.97 10.03
N ILE A 292 -5.73 9.08 11.32
CA ILE A 292 -5.03 8.04 12.05
C ILE A 292 -6.10 7.22 12.75
N ASP A 293 -6.32 6.00 12.28
CA ASP A 293 -7.19 5.05 12.96
C ASP A 293 -6.67 4.78 14.37
N HIS A 294 -7.56 4.43 15.29
CA HIS A 294 -7.25 4.13 16.69
C HIS A 294 -6.23 5.08 17.37
N PHE A 295 -6.29 6.38 17.03
CA PHE A 295 -5.35 7.43 17.47
C PHE A 295 -5.01 7.42 18.96
N ARG A 296 -5.96 6.97 19.80
CA ARG A 296 -5.80 6.87 21.25
C ARG A 296 -4.64 5.98 21.69
N ALA A 297 -4.20 5.04 20.85
CA ALA A 297 -3.04 4.19 21.08
C ALA A 297 -1.71 4.96 21.17
N LEU A 298 -1.63 6.19 20.65
CA LEU A 298 -0.48 7.08 20.89
C LEU A 298 -0.35 7.51 22.35
N GLN A 299 -1.46 7.49 23.10
CA GLN A 299 -1.45 7.81 24.53
C GLN A 299 -1.36 6.55 25.39
N ALA A 300 -2.14 5.52 25.06
CA ALA A 300 -2.08 4.20 25.68
C ALA A 300 -2.76 3.17 24.80
N PHE A 301 -2.22 1.96 24.74
CA PHE A 301 -2.74 0.83 23.97
C PHE A 301 -3.02 -0.35 24.89
N TRP A 302 -3.79 -1.32 24.39
CA TRP A 302 -4.14 -2.53 25.12
C TRP A 302 -3.32 -3.71 24.59
N GLU A 303 -2.63 -4.41 25.49
CA GLU A 303 -1.76 -5.54 25.15
C GLU A 303 -2.40 -6.85 25.61
N ILE A 304 -2.43 -7.83 24.70
CA ILE A 304 -2.88 -9.18 24.97
C ILE A 304 -1.67 -10.11 24.81
N PRO A 305 -1.22 -10.85 25.84
CA PRO A 305 -0.10 -11.79 25.69
C PRO A 305 -0.38 -12.83 24.60
N ALA A 306 0.63 -13.16 23.79
CA ALA A 306 0.50 -14.21 22.79
C ALA A 306 0.14 -15.55 23.46
N GLY A 307 -0.82 -16.29 22.86
CA GLY A 307 -1.34 -17.54 23.40
C GLY A 307 -2.39 -17.40 24.52
N ALA A 308 -2.82 -16.18 24.85
CA ALA A 308 -3.89 -15.94 25.83
C ALA A 308 -5.31 -15.93 25.25
N ALA A 309 -5.45 -15.94 23.92
CA ALA A 309 -6.72 -15.99 23.19
C ALA A 309 -7.24 -17.41 23.00
#